data_AF-A0A8X6F1B5-F1
#
_entry.id   AF-A0A8X6F1B5-F1
#
_cell.length_a   1.000
_cell.length_b   1.000
_cell.length_c   1.000
_cell.angle_alpha   90.00
_cell.angle_beta   90.00
_cell.angle_gamma   90.00
#
_symmetry.space_group_name_H-M   'P 1'
#
loop_
_entity.id
_entity.type
_entity.pdbx_description
1 polymer ?
#
loop_
_entity_poly.entity_id
_entity_poly.type
_entity_poly.pdbx_seq_one_letter_code
_entity_poly.pdbx_strand_id
1 'polypeptide(L)'
;MEIVKKPLQTPEADVEKEIEEISCKAEDTEETLVQQSSRNLRDRSILKMPAKFASFVLLAEHIEPETFKKAMASEDSDRWLAAMKKELESLSNNNTWILVNLPLTEKP
;
A
#
# COMPACT_ATOMS: atom_id res chain seq x y z
N MET A 1 -2.54 -38.36 34.96
CA MET A 1 -2.76 -36.90 34.80
C MET A 1 -3.45 -36.72 33.47
N GLU A 2 -4.77 -36.60 33.51
CA GLU A 2 -5.61 -36.51 32.30
C GLU A 2 -5.51 -35.09 31.73
N ILE A 3 -5.06 -34.98 30.49
CA ILE A 3 -5.01 -33.71 29.78
C ILE A 3 -6.41 -33.46 29.23
N VAL A 4 -7.17 -32.64 29.96
CA VAL A 4 -8.48 -32.16 29.53
C VAL A 4 -8.29 -31.36 28.23
N LYS A 5 -8.77 -31.92 27.12
CA LYS A 5 -8.83 -31.22 25.82
C LYS A 5 -9.87 -30.11 25.92
N LYS A 6 -9.41 -28.89 26.17
CA LYS A 6 -10.23 -27.68 26.10
C LYS A 6 -10.53 -27.38 24.63
N PRO A 7 -11.79 -27.18 24.22
CA PRO A 7 -12.11 -26.86 22.83
C PRO A 7 -11.56 -25.48 22.47
N LEU A 8 -10.92 -25.41 21.30
CA LEU A 8 -10.44 -24.19 20.66
C LEU A 8 -11.66 -23.36 20.27
N GLN A 9 -11.92 -22.29 21.00
CA GLN A 9 -12.98 -21.34 20.70
C GLN A 9 -12.36 -20.22 19.88
N THR A 10 -12.58 -20.26 18.57
CA THR A 10 -12.30 -19.18 17.63
C THR A 10 -13.32 -18.06 17.86
N PRO A 11 -12.91 -16.78 17.97
CA PRO A 11 -13.78 -15.68 17.63
C PRO A 11 -13.61 -15.40 16.12
N GLU A 12 -14.02 -16.36 15.29
CA GLU A 12 -14.34 -16.11 13.88
C GLU A 12 -15.82 -15.70 13.84
N ALA A 13 -16.09 -14.42 14.12
CA ALA A 13 -17.31 -13.70 13.73
C ALA A 13 -17.40 -12.41 14.55
N ASP A 14 -16.72 -11.34 14.12
CA ASP A 14 -17.07 -9.98 14.57
C ASP A 14 -16.60 -8.83 13.64
N VAL A 15 -16.22 -9.10 12.37
CA VAL A 15 -15.83 -8.02 11.43
C VAL A 15 -16.53 -8.13 10.06
N GLU A 16 -17.70 -8.78 9.99
CA GLU A 16 -18.48 -8.91 8.73
C GLU A 16 -19.92 -8.39 8.85
N LYS A 17 -20.18 -7.38 9.68
CA LYS A 17 -21.53 -6.77 9.80
C LYS A 17 -21.62 -5.27 9.54
N GLU A 18 -20.75 -4.71 8.69
CA GLU A 18 -20.90 -3.33 8.21
C GLU A 18 -20.81 -3.18 6.69
N ILE A 19 -21.08 -4.24 5.93
CA ILE A 19 -21.20 -4.14 4.47
C ILE A 19 -22.41 -4.95 4.00
N GLU A 20 -23.60 -4.57 4.46
CA GLU A 20 -24.81 -4.71 3.64
C GLU A 20 -25.96 -3.95 4.27
N GLU A 21 -26.67 -3.21 3.41
CA GLU A 21 -28.02 -2.71 3.62
C GLU A 21 -28.19 -1.32 4.28
N ILE A 22 -27.71 -0.28 3.57
CA ILE A 22 -28.49 0.97 3.49
C ILE A 22 -29.20 0.96 2.14
N SER A 23 -30.27 0.16 2.08
CA SER A 23 -31.27 0.19 1.02
C SER A 23 -32.01 1.52 1.14
N CYS A 24 -31.65 2.46 0.27
CA CYS A 24 -32.26 3.79 0.24
C CYS A 24 -33.66 3.64 -0.36
N LYS A 25 -34.69 3.60 0.47
CA LYS A 25 -36.09 3.59 0.03
C LYS A 25 -36.37 4.86 -0.78
N ALA A 26 -36.69 4.68 -2.06
CA ALA A 26 -37.27 5.73 -2.88
C ALA A 26 -38.73 5.90 -2.47
N GLU A 27 -39.00 6.89 -1.62
CA GLU A 27 -40.35 7.41 -1.38
C GLU A 27 -40.36 8.88 -1.81
N ASP A 28 -41.27 9.14 -2.74
CA ASP A 28 -41.48 10.35 -3.52
C ASP A 28 -42.05 11.47 -2.65
N THR A 29 -41.32 12.55 -2.37
CA THR A 29 -41.90 13.80 -1.83
C THR A 29 -41.01 15.02 -2.08
N GLU A 30 -41.50 15.86 -2.99
CA GLU A 30 -41.24 17.30 -3.19
C GLU A 30 -39.85 17.74 -3.69
N GLU A 31 -39.88 18.23 -4.94
CA GLU A 31 -38.80 18.88 -5.68
C GLU A 31 -38.25 20.09 -4.94
N THR A 32 -37.33 19.87 -4.01
CA THR A 32 -36.33 20.89 -3.69
C THR A 32 -35.28 20.81 -4.76
N LEU A 33 -35.36 21.74 -5.73
CA LEU A 33 -34.31 21.99 -6.72
C LEU A 33 -33.02 22.40 -5.99
N VAL A 34 -32.29 21.42 -5.45
CA VAL A 34 -30.90 21.58 -5.10
C VAL A 34 -30.20 21.79 -6.43
N GLN A 35 -29.99 23.06 -6.76
CA GLN A 35 -29.17 23.47 -7.88
C GLN A 35 -27.77 22.93 -7.60
N GLN A 36 -27.52 21.69 -8.04
CA GLN A 36 -26.23 21.06 -8.00
C GLN A 36 -25.31 21.99 -8.78
N SER A 37 -24.55 22.82 -8.07
CA SER A 37 -23.55 23.65 -8.69
C SER A 37 -22.51 22.69 -9.26
N SER A 38 -22.67 22.35 -10.54
CA SER A 38 -21.65 21.61 -11.25
C SER A 38 -20.38 22.45 -11.16
N ARG A 39 -19.32 21.87 -10.60
CA ARG A 39 -18.03 22.56 -10.52
C ARG A 39 -17.59 22.80 -11.94
N ASN A 40 -17.51 24.07 -12.35
CA ASN A 40 -16.96 24.44 -13.64
C ASN A 40 -15.47 24.11 -13.64
N LEU A 41 -15.14 22.92 -14.16
CA LEU A 41 -13.76 22.53 -14.38
C LEU A 41 -13.19 23.36 -15.53
N ARG A 42 -11.92 23.76 -15.38
CA ARG A 42 -11.19 24.40 -16.47
C ARG A 42 -10.94 23.35 -17.56
N ASP A 43 -11.04 23.77 -18.82
CA ASP A 43 -10.62 22.93 -19.93
C ASP A 43 -9.15 22.54 -19.74
N ARG A 44 -8.85 21.25 -19.88
CA ARG A 44 -7.48 20.73 -19.74
C ARG A 44 -6.61 21.10 -20.93
N SER A 45 -7.20 21.33 -22.12
CA SER A 45 -6.46 21.67 -23.35
C SER A 45 -5.70 22.99 -23.26
N ILE A 46 -6.14 23.90 -22.38
CA ILE A 46 -5.58 25.25 -22.19
C ILE A 46 -4.60 25.35 -21.01
N LEU A 47 -4.41 24.27 -20.24
CA LEU A 47 -3.51 24.28 -19.09
C LEU A 47 -2.05 24.32 -19.55
N LYS A 48 -1.32 25.34 -19.11
CA LYS A 48 0.13 25.45 -19.31
C LYS A 48 0.87 25.02 -18.05
N MET A 49 2.06 24.46 -18.21
CA MET A 49 2.95 24.16 -17.09
C MET A 49 3.26 25.45 -16.32
N PRO A 50 3.03 25.50 -14.99
CA PRO A 50 3.39 26.67 -14.20
C PRO A 50 4.88 26.99 -14.34
N ALA A 51 5.23 28.26 -14.51
CA ALA A 51 6.61 28.70 -14.80
C ALA A 51 7.64 28.22 -13.77
N LYS A 52 7.25 28.05 -12.51
CA LYS A 52 8.09 27.49 -11.45
C LYS A 52 8.56 26.05 -11.68
N PHE A 53 7.91 25.32 -12.58
CA PHE A 53 8.29 23.96 -12.97
C PHE A 53 8.98 23.91 -14.34
N ALA A 54 9.18 25.06 -15.01
CA ALA A 54 9.83 25.11 -16.32
C ALA A 54 11.28 24.59 -16.31
N SER A 55 11.95 24.64 -15.15
CA SER A 55 13.32 24.16 -14.94
C SER A 55 13.39 22.84 -14.16
N PHE A 56 12.26 22.19 -13.88
CA PHE A 56 12.24 20.98 -13.07
C PHE A 56 12.55 19.76 -13.92
N VAL A 57 13.84 19.55 -14.19
CA VAL A 57 14.36 18.25 -14.61
C VAL A 57 14.66 17.49 -13.32
N LEU A 58 13.75 16.63 -12.88
CA LEU A 58 14.07 15.59 -11.90
C LEU A 58 14.94 14.54 -12.59
N LEU A 59 16.21 14.86 -12.80
CA LEU A 59 17.18 13.84 -13.16
C LEU A 59 17.57 13.16 -11.85
N ALA A 60 16.89 12.05 -11.53
CA ALA A 60 17.47 11.09 -10.61
C ALA A 60 18.70 10.51 -11.31
N GLU A 61 19.84 11.19 -11.18
CA GLU A 61 21.13 10.73 -11.74
C GLU A 61 21.57 9.41 -11.08
N HIS A 62 20.95 9.06 -9.97
CA HIS A 62 21.17 7.80 -9.28
C HIS A 62 20.21 6.74 -9.81
N ILE A 63 20.72 5.92 -10.73
CA ILE A 63 20.04 4.69 -11.16
C ILE A 63 20.16 3.69 -10.02
N GLU A 64 19.04 3.37 -9.38
CA GLU A 64 19.03 2.37 -8.33
C GLU A 64 19.50 1.00 -8.86
N PRO A 65 20.34 0.29 -8.11
CA PRO A 65 20.84 -1.01 -8.54
C PRO A 65 19.73 -2.06 -8.49
N GLU A 66 19.34 -2.58 -9.65
CA GLU A 66 18.30 -3.61 -9.78
C GLU A 66 18.65 -4.96 -9.12
N THR A 67 19.93 -5.17 -8.77
CA THR A 67 20.38 -6.44 -8.20
C THR A 67 21.33 -6.18 -7.03
N PHE A 68 21.32 -7.11 -6.07
CA PHE A 68 22.24 -7.08 -4.94
C PHE A 68 23.72 -6.97 -5.38
N LYS A 69 24.12 -7.72 -6.42
CA LYS A 69 25.50 -7.67 -6.93
C LYS A 69 25.87 -6.30 -7.47
N LYS A 70 24.97 -5.64 -8.21
CA LYS A 70 25.17 -4.25 -8.69
C LYS A 70 25.26 -3.27 -7.51
N ALA A 71 24.41 -3.44 -6.48
CA ALA A 71 24.42 -2.58 -5.30
C ALA A 71 25.74 -2.69 -4.51
N MET A 72 26.23 -3.92 -4.30
CA MET A 72 27.48 -4.17 -3.59
C MET A 72 28.73 -3.81 -4.38
N ALA A 73 28.63 -3.72 -5.71
CA ALA A 73 29.71 -3.23 -6.56
C ALA A 73 29.73 -1.69 -6.71
N SER A 74 28.71 -1.00 -6.18
CA SER A 74 28.63 0.46 -6.24
C SER A 74 29.43 1.14 -5.12
N GLU A 75 29.77 2.41 -5.32
CA GLU A 75 30.41 3.25 -4.29
C GLU A 75 29.54 3.38 -3.03
N ASP A 76 28.21 3.36 -3.20
CA ASP A 76 27.23 3.42 -2.12
C ASP A 76 26.94 2.05 -1.46
N SER A 77 27.76 1.03 -1.69
CA SER A 77 27.54 -0.34 -1.17
C SER A 77 27.28 -0.38 0.35
N ASP A 78 28.02 0.40 1.13
CA ASP A 78 27.81 0.50 2.58
C ASP A 78 26.45 1.09 2.95
N ARG A 79 25.99 2.10 2.20
CA ARG A 79 24.67 2.72 2.41
C ARG A 79 23.55 1.74 2.06
N TRP A 80 23.70 1.02 0.96
CA TRP A 80 22.78 -0.06 0.58
C TRP A 80 22.72 -1.15 1.63
N LEU A 81 23.87 -1.56 2.17
CA LEU A 81 23.93 -2.58 3.21
C LEU A 81 23.28 -2.10 4.52
N ALA A 82 23.52 -0.87 4.92
CA ALA A 82 22.89 -0.27 6.10
C ALA A 82 21.38 -0.16 5.93
N ALA A 83 20.90 0.27 4.76
CA ALA A 83 19.47 0.33 4.44
C ALA A 83 18.83 -1.06 4.50
N MET A 84 19.41 -2.06 3.84
CA MET A 84 18.91 -3.44 3.89
C MET A 84 18.80 -3.99 5.31
N LYS A 85 19.80 -3.73 6.17
CA LYS A 85 19.77 -4.14 7.58
C LYS A 85 18.66 -3.45 8.35
N LYS A 86 18.49 -2.13 8.16
CA LYS A 86 17.44 -1.35 8.82
C LYS A 86 16.04 -1.84 8.42
N GLU A 87 15.84 -2.16 7.14
CA GLU A 87 14.57 -2.72 6.68
C GLU A 87 14.32 -4.09 7.32
N LEU A 88 15.30 -5.01 7.32
CA LEU A 88 15.17 -6.31 8.00
C LEU A 88 14.81 -6.17 9.48
N GLU A 89 15.45 -5.23 10.18
CA GLU A 89 15.14 -4.92 11.58
C GLU A 89 13.70 -4.41 11.74
N SER A 90 13.28 -3.48 10.88
CA SER A 90 11.90 -2.96 10.84
C SER A 90 10.86 -4.08 10.64
N LEU A 91 11.12 -5.01 9.70
CA LEU A 91 10.23 -6.14 9.45
C LEU A 91 10.09 -7.03 10.70
N SER A 92 11.20 -7.25 11.41
CA SER A 92 11.22 -8.04 12.64
C SER A 92 10.50 -7.32 13.80
N ASN A 93 10.75 -6.03 13.99
CA ASN A 93 10.16 -5.20 15.04
C ASN A 93 8.65 -5.04 14.87
N ASN A 94 8.19 -4.93 13.63
CA ASN A 94 6.76 -4.79 13.34
C ASN A 94 6.03 -6.15 13.27
N ASN A 95 6.75 -7.27 13.44
CA ASN A 95 6.22 -8.64 13.29
C ASN A 95 5.43 -8.85 11.99
N THR A 96 5.81 -8.16 10.92
CA THR A 96 5.05 -8.13 9.66
C THR A 96 5.42 -9.28 8.72
N TRP A 97 6.56 -9.94 8.95
CA TRP A 97 7.09 -11.00 8.10
C TRP A 97 7.58 -12.19 8.94
N ILE A 98 7.38 -13.40 8.41
CA ILE A 98 7.92 -14.65 8.97
C ILE A 98 8.79 -15.34 7.92
N LEU A 99 9.97 -15.81 8.32
CA LEU A 99 10.84 -16.58 7.44
C LEU A 99 10.37 -18.03 7.42
N VAL A 100 9.98 -18.52 6.25
CA VAL A 100 9.52 -19.89 6.04
C VAL A 100 10.58 -20.65 5.23
N ASN A 101 10.77 -21.93 5.53
CA ASN A 101 11.67 -22.78 4.76
C ASN A 101 11.12 -23.02 3.35
N LEU A 102 12.02 -23.08 2.36
CA LEU A 102 11.65 -23.42 1.00
C LEU A 102 11.00 -24.81 0.96
N PRO A 103 9.79 -24.96 0.37
CA PRO A 103 9.17 -26.26 0.24
C PRO A 103 9.98 -27.15 -0.71
N LEU A 104 10.10 -28.43 -0.39
CA LEU A 104 10.94 -29.41 -1.08
C LEU A 104 10.53 -29.71 -2.54
N THR A 105 9.44 -29.11 -3.03
CA THR A 105 8.81 -29.42 -4.33
C THR A 105 8.91 -28.27 -5.34
N GLU A 106 9.91 -27.41 -5.24
CA GLU A 106 10.19 -26.43 -6.29
C GLU A 106 11.39 -26.88 -7.13
N LYS A 107 11.16 -27.01 -8.44
CA LYS A 107 12.20 -27.39 -9.40
C LYS A 107 13.25 -26.27 -9.49
N PRO A 108 14.54 -26.61 -9.70
CA PRO A 108 15.63 -25.66 -9.82
C PRO A 108 15.47 -24.70 -11.00
#